data_AF-A0A1G4S193-F1
#
_entry.id   AF-A0A1G4S193-F1
#
_cell.length_a   1.000
_cell.length_b   1.000
_cell.length_c   1.000
_cell.angle_alpha   90.00
_cell.angle_beta   90.00
_cell.angle_gamma   90.00
#
_symmetry.space_group_name_H-M   'P 1'
#
loop_
_entity.id
_entity.type
_entity.pdbx_description
1 polymer ?
#
loop_
_entity_poly.entity_id
_entity_poly.type
_entity_poly.pdbx_seq_one_letter_code
_entity_poly.pdbx_strand_id
1 'polypeptide(L)' 'MTMLANRKEACATLGLDHLDDGALHNSMKNIQSQMEEAVRQGASLTSEYIVQLSQQLDGYVVIAQTRKMRLNR' A
#
# COMPACT_ATOMS: atom_id res chain seq x y z
N MET A 1 -5.30 -18.04 14.51
CA MET A 1 -4.39 -17.67 13.40
C MET A 1 -5.07 -18.01 12.09
N THR A 2 -5.64 -17.01 11.42
CA THR A 2 -6.32 -17.15 10.13
C THR A 2 -5.88 -16.00 9.22
N MET A 3 -4.58 -15.94 8.90
CA MET A 3 -4.00 -14.96 7.94
C MET A 3 -4.12 -15.44 6.49
N LEU A 4 -5.30 -15.91 6.09
CA LEU A 4 -5.60 -16.28 4.70
C LEU A 4 -7.04 -15.85 4.33
N ALA A 5 -7.54 -14.78 4.94
CA ALA A 5 -8.77 -14.13 4.47
C ALA A 5 -8.44 -13.29 3.22
N ASN A 6 -8.45 -13.98 2.09
CA ASN A 6 -8.93 -13.48 0.81
C ASN A 6 -8.28 -12.17 0.30
N ARG A 7 -7.22 -12.31 -0.52
CA ARG A 7 -6.55 -11.21 -1.27
C ARG A 7 -7.51 -10.31 -2.06
N LYS A 8 -8.71 -10.80 -2.40
CA LYS A 8 -9.75 -10.04 -3.11
C LYS A 8 -10.57 -9.13 -2.18
N GLU A 9 -10.72 -9.48 -0.91
CA GLU A 9 -11.49 -8.70 0.07
C GLU A 9 -10.68 -7.54 0.66
N ALA A 10 -9.35 -7.65 0.75
CA ALA A 10 -8.49 -6.52 1.17
C ALA A 10 -8.59 -5.30 0.21
N CYS A 11 -8.72 -5.55 -1.09
CA CYS A 11 -8.87 -4.53 -2.13
C CYS A 11 -10.21 -3.77 -1.99
N ALA A 12 -11.29 -4.48 -1.66
CA ALA A 12 -12.61 -3.89 -1.41
C ALA A 12 -12.67 -3.17 -0.05
N THR A 13 -11.97 -3.67 0.97
CA THR A 13 -12.00 -3.14 2.34
C THR A 13 -11.27 -1.80 2.47
N LEU A 14 -10.25 -1.55 1.65
CA LEU A 14 -9.52 -0.27 1.65
C LEU A 14 -10.23 0.85 0.85
N GLY A 15 -11.36 0.57 0.19
CA GLY A 15 -12.08 1.55 -0.63
C GLY A 15 -11.34 1.97 -1.91
N LEU A 16 -10.34 1.19 -2.31
CA LEU A 16 -9.38 1.56 -3.35
C LEU A 16 -9.76 1.08 -4.76
N ASP A 17 -10.85 0.33 -4.90
CA ASP A 17 -11.39 -0.06 -6.23
C ASP A 17 -11.82 1.18 -7.06
N HIS A 18 -12.06 2.33 -6.42
CA HIS A 18 -12.51 3.56 -7.09
C HIS A 18 -11.39 4.57 -7.44
N LEU A 19 -10.17 4.38 -6.95
CA LEU A 19 -9.07 5.30 -7.25
C LEU A 19 -8.53 5.06 -8.65
N ASP A 20 -8.35 6.10 -9.46
CA ASP A 20 -7.60 5.98 -10.72
C ASP A 20 -6.13 5.61 -10.46
N ASP A 21 -5.45 5.01 -11.43
CA ASP A 21 -4.04 4.62 -11.32
C ASP A 21 -3.13 5.80 -10.97
N GLY A 22 -3.44 7.02 -11.43
CA GLY A 22 -2.71 8.23 -11.06
C GLY A 22 -2.83 8.58 -9.57
N ALA A 23 -4.03 8.45 -9.01
CA ALA A 23 -4.28 8.73 -7.60
C ALA A 23 -3.69 7.64 -6.68
N LEU A 24 -3.72 6.39 -7.14
CA LEU A 24 -3.02 5.26 -6.52
C LEU A 24 -1.51 5.52 -6.44
N HIS A 25 -0.90 5.90 -7.57
CA HIS A 25 0.54 6.19 -7.65
C HIS A 25 0.95 7.39 -6.79
N ASN A 26 0.15 8.46 -6.76
CA ASN A 26 0.41 9.61 -5.86
C ASN A 26 0.35 9.22 -4.39
N SER A 27 -0.59 8.34 -4.01
CA SER A 27 -0.69 7.84 -2.63
C SER A 27 0.54 7.03 -2.23
N MET A 28 1.02 6.16 -3.12
CA MET A 28 2.26 5.38 -2.91
C MET A 28 3.48 6.29 -2.75
N LYS A 29 3.61 7.33 -3.59
CA LYS A 29 4.70 8.32 -3.48
C LYS A 29 4.65 9.11 -2.17
N ASN A 30 3.45 9.50 -1.73
CA ASN A 30 3.29 10.22 -0.47
C ASN A 30 3.74 9.36 0.72
N ILE A 31 3.40 8.08 0.72
CA ILE A 31 3.84 7.13 1.76
C ILE A 31 5.35 6.97 1.75
N GLN A 32 5.97 6.79 0.57
CA GLN A 32 7.43 6.74 0.46
C GLN A 32 8.10 8.00 1.01
N SER A 33 7.58 9.18 0.68
CA SER A 33 8.11 10.44 1.22
C SER A 33 7.99 10.52 2.74
N GLN A 34 6.89 10.07 3.32
CA GLN A 34 6.72 10.01 4.78
C GLN A 34 7.70 9.04 5.45
N MET A 35 7.98 7.89 4.81
CA MET A 35 8.98 6.94 5.29
C MET A 35 10.39 7.54 5.23
N GLU A 36 10.75 8.20 4.13
CA GLU A 36 12.06 8.85 3.95
C GLU A 36 12.28 9.96 4.98
N GLU A 37 11.28 10.82 5.21
CA GLU A 37 11.37 11.89 6.20
C GLU A 37 11.48 11.33 7.62
N ALA A 38 10.73 10.28 7.96
CA ALA A 38 10.83 9.66 9.27
C ALA A 38 12.19 9.00 9.51
N VAL A 39 12.75 8.31 8.50
CA VAL A 39 14.12 7.76 8.58
C VAL A 39 15.14 8.88 8.72
N ARG A 40 14.98 9.99 7.98
CA ARG A 40 15.86 11.18 8.10
C ARG A 40 15.79 11.82 9.48
N GLN A 41 14.62 11.80 10.12
CA GLN A 41 14.43 12.27 11.50
C GLN A 41 14.95 11.28 12.56
N GLY A 42 15.51 10.13 12.14
CA GLY A 42 16.09 9.13 13.03
C GLY A 42 15.11 8.06 13.51
N ALA A 43 13.94 7.93 12.88
CA ALA A 43 13.03 6.83 13.17
C ALA A 43 13.68 5.51 12.75
N SER A 44 13.61 4.51 13.64
CA SER A 44 13.99 3.15 13.29
C SER A 44 13.06 2.60 12.20
N LEU A 45 13.62 1.83 11.27
CA LEU A 45 12.83 1.09 10.27
C LEU A 45 11.87 0.08 10.90
N THR A 46 12.14 -0.32 12.15
CA THR A 46 11.28 -1.20 12.95
C THR A 46 10.29 -0.45 13.83
N SER A 47 10.27 0.88 13.76
CA SER A 47 9.26 1.70 14.44
C SER A 47 7.87 1.30 13.96
N GLU A 48 6.92 1.23 14.88
CA GLU A 48 5.51 0.96 14.56
C GLU A 48 5.00 1.85 13.44
N TYR A 49 5.41 3.13 13.43
CA TYR A 49 5.07 4.08 12.38
C TYR A 49 5.57 3.66 10.99
N ILE A 50 6.85 3.28 10.87
CA ILE A 50 7.42 2.82 9.59
C ILE A 50 6.80 1.48 9.16
N VAL A 51 6.51 0.60 10.12
CA VAL A 51 5.86 -0.69 9.86
C VAL A 51 4.44 -0.47 9.32
N GLN A 52 3.66 0.46 9.88
CA GLN A 52 2.33 0.80 9.39
C GLN A 52 2.37 1.40 7.98
N LEU A 53 3.30 2.32 7.71
CA LEU A 53 3.49 2.89 6.37
C LEU A 53 3.87 1.80 5.35
N SER A 54 4.73 0.87 5.73
CA SER A 54 5.12 -0.27 4.89
C SER A 54 3.92 -1.17 4.56
N GLN A 55 3.09 -1.49 5.56
CA GLN A 55 1.88 -2.30 5.36
C GLN A 55 0.86 -1.61 4.44
N GLN A 56 0.71 -0.28 4.54
CA GLN A 56 -0.13 0.46 3.59
C GLN A 56 0.43 0.38 2.17
N LEU A 57 1.75 0.57 2.00
CA LEU A 57 2.40 0.50 0.70
C LEU A 57 2.23 -0.89 0.05
N ASP A 58 2.40 -1.97 0.83
CA ASP A 58 2.16 -3.34 0.37
C ASP A 58 0.71 -3.55 -0.11
N GLY A 59 -0.27 -2.98 0.61
CA GLY A 59 -1.67 -2.99 0.21
C GLY A 59 -1.87 -2.35 -1.17
N TYR A 60 -1.26 -1.19 -1.41
CA TYR A 60 -1.33 -0.51 -2.71
C TYR A 60 -0.65 -1.29 -3.85
N VAL A 61 0.48 -1.96 -3.57
CA VAL A 61 1.17 -2.80 -4.55
C VAL A 61 0.28 -3.96 -5.02
N VAL A 62 -0.41 -4.63 -4.10
CA VAL A 62 -1.33 -5.73 -4.45
C VAL A 62 -2.45 -5.25 -5.39
N ILE A 63 -2.94 -4.03 -5.19
CA ILE A 63 -3.99 -3.43 -6.02
C ILE A 63 -3.47 -3.13 -7.42
N ALA A 64 -2.30 -2.47 -7.51
CA ALA A 64 -1.65 -2.20 -8.79
C ALA A 64 -1.41 -3.48 -9.59
N GLN A 65 -0.93 -4.54 -8.92
CA GLN A 65 -0.73 -5.86 -9.54
C GLN A 65 -2.05 -6.47 -10.02
N THR A 66 -3.11 -6.39 -9.21
CA THR A 66 -4.45 -6.91 -9.57
C THR A 66 -5.02 -6.19 -10.79
N ARG A 67 -4.87 -4.86 -10.88
CA ARG A 67 -5.30 -4.07 -12.04
C ARG A 67 -4.52 -4.43 -13.30
N LYS A 68 -3.20 -4.52 -13.20
CA LYS A 68 -2.32 -4.94 -14.30
C LYS A 68 -2.70 -6.33 -14.83
N MET A 69 -3.04 -7.26 -13.95
CA MET A 69 -3.51 -8.60 -14.35
C MET A 69 -4.89 -8.58 -15.01
N ARG A 70 -5.79 -7.66 -14.64
CA ARG A 70 -7.10 -7.49 -15.31
C ARG A 70 -6.97 -6.88 -16.71
N LEU A 71 -6.02 -5.96 -16.92
CA LEU A 71 -5.78 -5.33 -18.22
C LEU A 71 -5.10 -6.27 -19.24
N ASN A 72 -4.41 -7.31 -18.79
CA ASN A 72 -3.70 -8.28 -19.63
C ASN A 72 -4.54 -9.52 -19.99
N ARG A 73 -5.86 -9.49 -19.81
CA ARG A 73 -6.77 -10.63 -20.06
C ARG A 73 -7.71 -10.33 -21.21
#